data_AF-D9WYV4-F1
#
_entry.id   AF-D9WYV4-F1
#
_cell.length_a   1.000
_cell.length_b   1.000
_cell.length_c   1.000
_cell.angle_alpha   90.00
_cell.angle_beta   90.00
_cell.angle_gamma   90.00
#
_symmetry.space_group_name_H-M   'P 1'
#
loop_
_entity.id
_entity.type
_entity.pdbx_description
1 polymer ?
#
loop_
_entity_poly.entity_id
_entity_poly.type
_entity_poly.pdbx_seq_one_letter_code
_entity_poly.pdbx_strand_id
1 'polypeptide(L)'
;MQQIHAVNENAYRFLAIYQALATSLVGAALALFVGYRKWQVTPSTARDGVIGLLILATVVAAFTVLLIVVGALAWLDYRNEECDITDEMVRPGFRKRPITRNLLRWYETYMVLFIAVSVIVMWLIASTLVLPKMT
;
A
#
# COMPACT_ATOMS: atom_id res chain seq x y z
N MET A 1 1.23 -4.67 25.41
CA MET A 1 1.55 -5.80 24.49
C MET A 1 0.43 -6.04 23.47
N GLN A 2 -0.85 -6.14 23.87
CA GLN A 2 -1.97 -6.40 22.95
C GLN A 2 -2.14 -5.39 21.81
N GLN A 3 -1.99 -4.08 22.05
CA GLN A 3 -2.23 -3.08 20.99
C GLN A 3 -1.13 -2.99 19.92
N ILE A 4 0.12 -3.31 20.26
CA ILE A 4 1.20 -3.40 19.25
C ILE A 4 0.90 -4.55 18.28
N HIS A 5 0.39 -5.67 18.78
CA HIS A 5 -0.06 -6.77 17.94
C HIS A 5 -1.25 -6.38 17.06
N ALA A 6 -2.22 -5.63 17.59
CA ALA A 6 -3.39 -5.19 16.83
C ALA A 6 -3.02 -4.20 15.69
N VAL A 7 -2.12 -3.25 15.92
CA VAL A 7 -1.63 -2.34 14.87
C VAL A 7 -0.89 -3.12 13.78
N ASN A 8 -0.05 -4.07 14.17
CA ASN A 8 0.70 -4.90 13.23
C ASN A 8 -0.22 -5.82 12.42
N GLU A 9 -1.20 -6.45 13.07
CA GLU A 9 -2.21 -7.27 12.42
C GLU A 9 -3.03 -6.47 11.40
N ASN A 10 -3.43 -5.24 11.75
CA ASN A 10 -4.12 -4.35 10.82
C ASN A 10 -3.26 -3.97 9.61
N ALA A 11 -1.97 -3.67 9.81
CA ALA A 11 -1.05 -3.36 8.72
C ALA A 11 -0.89 -4.55 7.74
N TYR A 12 -0.69 -5.77 8.26
CA TYR A 12 -0.65 -6.97 7.44
C TYR A 12 -1.99 -7.24 6.73
N ARG A 13 -3.11 -6.99 7.39
CA ARG A 13 -4.44 -7.12 6.78
C ARG A 13 -4.63 -6.14 5.63
N PHE A 14 -4.22 -4.88 5.79
CA PHE A 14 -4.27 -3.90 4.71
C PHE A 14 -3.36 -4.29 3.54
N LEU A 15 -2.17 -4.81 3.83
CA LEU A 15 -1.26 -5.31 2.80
C LEU A 15 -1.85 -6.50 2.03
N ALA A 16 -2.49 -7.45 2.73
CA ALA A 16 -3.13 -8.60 2.09
C ALA A 16 -4.29 -8.18 1.18
N ILE A 17 -5.13 -7.23 1.63
CA ILE A 17 -6.22 -6.67 0.82
C ILE A 17 -5.63 -5.97 -0.42
N TYR A 18 -4.57 -5.19 -0.24
CA TYR A 18 -3.86 -4.54 -1.35
C TYR A 18 -3.35 -5.57 -2.36
N GLN A 19 -2.68 -6.64 -1.91
CA GLN A 19 -2.16 -7.68 -2.80
C GLN A 19 -3.27 -8.39 -3.58
N ALA A 20 -4.41 -8.68 -2.92
CA ALA A 20 -5.55 -9.30 -3.59
C ALA A 20 -6.14 -8.39 -4.68
N LEU A 21 -6.35 -7.09 -4.37
CA LEU A 21 -6.85 -6.11 -5.33
C LEU A 21 -5.86 -5.83 -6.46
N ALA A 22 -4.57 -5.66 -6.14
CA ALA A 22 -3.54 -5.43 -7.14
C ALA A 22 -3.44 -6.62 -8.11
N THR A 23 -3.45 -7.85 -7.58
CA THR A 23 -3.38 -9.07 -8.41
C THR A 23 -4.60 -9.21 -9.31
N SER A 24 -5.80 -8.93 -8.79
CA SER A 24 -7.03 -9.02 -9.61
C SER A 24 -7.08 -7.95 -10.69
N LEU A 25 -6.69 -6.71 -10.40
CA LEU A 25 -6.64 -5.62 -11.37
C LEU A 25 -5.58 -5.85 -12.45
N VAL A 26 -4.38 -6.29 -12.07
CA VAL A 26 -3.32 -6.64 -13.02
C VAL A 26 -3.74 -7.84 -13.87
N GLY A 27 -4.36 -8.86 -13.27
CA GLY A 27 -4.93 -10.00 -13.98
C GLY A 27 -5.98 -9.57 -15.01
N ALA A 28 -6.87 -8.65 -14.65
CA ALA A 28 -7.87 -8.09 -15.56
C ALA A 28 -7.22 -7.30 -16.71
N ALA A 29 -6.17 -6.52 -16.43
CA ALA A 29 -5.44 -5.77 -17.46
C ALA A 29 -4.73 -6.71 -18.45
N LEU A 30 -4.12 -7.79 -17.96
CA LEU A 30 -3.51 -8.82 -18.80
C LEU A 30 -4.57 -9.60 -19.60
N ALA A 31 -5.70 -9.94 -19.00
CA ALA A 31 -6.80 -10.59 -19.70
C ALA A 31 -7.34 -9.71 -20.85
N LEU A 32 -7.48 -8.40 -20.61
CA LEU A 32 -7.85 -7.44 -21.65
C LEU A 32 -6.80 -7.37 -22.76
N PHE A 33 -5.51 -7.32 -22.40
CA PHE A 33 -4.41 -7.30 -23.38
C PHE A 33 -4.34 -8.54 -24.27
N VAL A 34 -4.56 -9.73 -23.70
CA VAL A 34 -4.53 -10.99 -24.48
C VAL A 34 -5.85 -11.20 -25.22
N GLY A 35 -6.97 -10.76 -24.63
CA GLY A 35 -8.32 -11.07 -25.09
C GLY A 35 -8.94 -10.07 -26.06
N TYR A 36 -8.44 -8.82 -26.16
CA TYR A 36 -9.17 -7.75 -26.87
C TYR A 36 -9.54 -8.11 -28.32
N ARG A 37 -8.64 -8.80 -29.05
CA ARG A 37 -8.92 -9.23 -30.43
C ARG A 37 -10.04 -10.26 -30.51
N LYS A 38 -10.07 -11.22 -29.59
CA LYS A 38 -11.12 -12.25 -29.53
C LYS A 38 -12.45 -11.66 -29.11
N TRP A 39 -12.43 -10.66 -28.23
CA TRP A 39 -13.63 -9.96 -27.75
C TRP A 39 -14.13 -8.87 -28.72
N GLN A 40 -13.50 -8.72 -29.88
CA GLN A 40 -13.82 -7.68 -30.88
C GLN A 40 -13.80 -6.26 -30.29
N VAL A 41 -12.97 -6.04 -29.27
CA VAL A 41 -12.76 -4.72 -28.68
C VAL A 41 -11.75 -3.97 -29.53
N THR A 42 -12.02 -2.70 -29.82
CA THR A 42 -11.09 -1.88 -30.60
C THR A 42 -9.76 -1.71 -29.83
N PRO A 43 -8.60 -1.70 -30.52
CA PRO A 43 -7.31 -1.54 -29.85
C PRO A 43 -7.22 -0.28 -28.98
N SER A 44 -7.83 0.82 -29.44
CA SER A 44 -7.92 2.08 -28.67
C SER A 44 -8.69 1.91 -27.37
N THR A 45 -9.88 1.30 -27.40
CA THR A 45 -10.67 1.06 -26.19
C THR A 45 -9.97 0.09 -25.23
N ALA A 46 -9.30 -0.94 -25.76
CA ALA A 46 -8.52 -1.87 -24.93
C ALA A 46 -7.34 -1.19 -24.23
N ARG A 47 -6.64 -0.30 -24.95
CA ARG A 47 -5.54 0.50 -24.42
C ARG A 47 -6.01 1.41 -23.28
N ASP A 48 -7.10 2.14 -23.51
CA ASP A 48 -7.70 3.03 -22.49
C ASP A 48 -8.17 2.22 -21.27
N GLY A 49 -8.71 1.02 -21.49
CA GLY A 49 -9.09 0.10 -20.42
C GLY A 49 -7.91 -0.35 -19.56
N VAL A 50 -6.77 -0.71 -20.17
CA VAL A 50 -5.54 -1.05 -19.42
C VAL A 50 -5.05 0.14 -18.61
N ILE A 51 -5.06 1.34 -19.19
CA ILE A 51 -4.67 2.58 -18.48
C ILE A 51 -5.61 2.83 -17.30
N GLY A 52 -6.93 2.70 -17.51
CA GLY A 52 -7.94 2.84 -16.45
C GLY A 52 -7.73 1.86 -15.29
N LEU A 53 -7.42 0.60 -15.60
CA LEU A 53 -7.13 -0.42 -14.58
C LEU A 53 -5.85 -0.10 -13.79
N LEU A 54 -4.81 0.44 -14.44
CA LEU A 54 -3.59 0.88 -13.76
C LEU A 54 -3.81 2.11 -12.88
N ILE A 55 -4.64 3.06 -13.32
CA ILE A 55 -5.06 4.19 -12.50
C ILE A 55 -5.80 3.68 -11.25
N LEU A 56 -6.75 2.75 -11.43
CA LEU A 56 -7.49 2.17 -10.31
C LEU A 56 -6.55 1.44 -9.33
N ALA A 57 -5.58 0.67 -9.83
CA ALA A 57 -4.56 0.04 -8.99
C ALA A 57 -3.71 1.07 -8.22
N THR A 58 -3.42 2.21 -8.84
CA THR A 58 -2.70 3.33 -8.21
C THR A 58 -3.52 3.99 -7.10
N VAL A 59 -4.83 4.16 -7.30
CA VAL A 59 -5.73 4.69 -6.26
C VAL A 59 -5.79 3.73 -5.07
N VAL A 60 -5.93 2.42 -5.33
CA VAL A 60 -5.92 1.40 -4.27
C VAL A 60 -4.60 1.44 -3.50
N ALA A 61 -3.46 1.51 -4.20
CA ALA A 61 -2.15 1.64 -3.58
C ALA A 61 -2.04 2.88 -2.69
N ALA A 62 -2.45 4.05 -3.20
CA ALA A 62 -2.40 5.30 -2.46
C ALA A 62 -3.27 5.24 -1.18
N PHE A 63 -4.46 4.65 -1.28
CA PHE A 63 -5.34 4.48 -0.14
C PHE A 63 -4.74 3.52 0.91
N THR A 64 -4.15 2.40 0.49
CA THR A 64 -3.46 1.49 1.41
C THR A 64 -2.28 2.18 2.12
N VAL A 65 -1.47 2.95 1.38
CA VAL A 65 -0.36 3.72 1.97
C VAL A 65 -0.88 4.71 3.00
N LEU A 66 -1.97 5.42 2.71
CA LEU A 66 -2.60 6.34 3.66
C LEU A 66 -3.02 5.62 4.95
N LEU A 67 -3.68 4.47 4.86
CA LEU A 67 -4.09 3.68 6.03
C LEU A 67 -2.90 3.25 6.88
N ILE A 68 -1.81 2.80 6.24
CA ILE A 68 -0.58 2.41 6.95
C ILE A 68 0.05 3.61 7.66
N VAL A 69 0.15 4.75 6.97
CA VAL A 69 0.74 5.98 7.52
C VAL A 69 -0.09 6.50 8.70
N VAL A 70 -1.40 6.59 8.56
CA VAL A 70 -2.30 7.03 9.64
C VAL A 70 -2.23 6.06 10.82
N GLY A 71 -2.19 4.74 10.58
CA GLY A 71 -2.01 3.74 11.62
C GLY A 71 -0.69 3.90 12.39
N ALA A 72 0.40 4.17 11.68
CA ALA A 72 1.71 4.44 12.29
C ALA A 72 1.72 5.74 13.13
N LEU A 73 1.07 6.80 12.65
CA LEU A 73 0.93 8.06 13.39
C LEU A 73 0.08 7.91 14.64
N ALA A 74 -1.06 7.22 14.55
CA ALA A 74 -1.92 6.94 15.69
C ALA A 74 -1.19 6.12 16.76
N TRP A 75 -0.34 5.17 16.35
CA TRP A 75 0.49 4.41 17.29
C TRP A 75 1.50 5.31 18.02
N LEU A 76 2.14 6.26 17.32
CA LEU A 76 3.09 7.20 17.95
C LEU A 76 2.41 8.05 19.01
N ASP A 77 1.21 8.53 18.71
CA ASP A 77 0.44 9.38 19.61
C ASP A 77 0.05 8.62 20.89
N TYR A 78 -0.56 7.44 20.72
CA TYR A 78 -0.87 6.54 21.83
C TYR A 78 0.37 6.21 22.69
N ARG A 79 1.53 6.02 22.06
CA ARG A 79 2.77 5.72 22.78
C ARG A 79 3.26 6.89 23.62
N ASN A 80 3.05 8.12 23.15
CA ASN A 80 3.37 9.32 23.93
C ASN A 80 2.42 9.43 25.13
N GLU A 81 1.11 9.27 24.92
CA GLU A 81 0.11 9.28 26.00
C GLU A 81 0.42 8.23 27.08
N GLU A 82 0.79 7.01 26.68
CA GLU A 82 1.17 5.96 27.64
C GLU A 82 2.43 6.31 28.44
N CYS A 83 3.39 7.03 27.84
CA CYS A 83 4.56 7.52 28.58
C CYS A 83 4.15 8.60 29.59
N ASP A 84 3.25 9.50 29.22
CA ASP A 84 2.81 10.59 30.11
C ASP A 84 2.04 10.04 31.33
N ILE A 85 1.14 9.08 31.10
CA ILE A 85 0.41 8.41 32.18
C ILE A 85 1.37 7.64 33.11
N THR A 86 2.36 6.93 32.55
CA THR A 86 3.28 6.13 33.38
C THR A 86 4.28 6.99 34.15
N ASP A 87 4.66 8.14 33.61
CA ASP A 87 5.49 9.11 34.32
C ASP A 87 4.74 9.75 35.51
N GLU A 88 3.44 9.99 35.37
CA GLU A 88 2.58 10.50 36.45
C GLU A 88 2.32 9.45 37.54
N MET A 89 1.99 8.22 37.15
CA MET A 89 1.56 7.18 38.10
C MET A 89 2.68 6.40 38.79
N VAL A 90 3.86 6.27 38.17
CA VAL A 90 4.94 5.42 38.70
C VAL A 90 6.11 6.26 39.19
N ARG A 91 6.77 6.97 38.28
CA ARG A 91 7.84 7.93 38.56
C ARG A 91 8.21 8.67 37.28
N PRO A 92 8.69 9.92 37.36
CA PRO A 92 9.19 10.64 36.19
C PRO A 92 10.30 9.87 35.47
N GLY A 93 10.24 9.80 34.14
CA GLY A 93 11.23 9.11 33.31
C GLY A 93 11.22 7.60 33.45
N PHE A 94 10.12 6.99 33.90
CA PHE A 94 9.99 5.54 33.98
C PHE A 94 10.14 4.89 32.59
N ARG A 95 9.63 5.58 31.54
CA ARG A 95 9.69 5.11 30.17
C ARG A 95 10.20 6.17 29.20
N LYS A 96 11.09 5.77 28.29
CA LYS A 96 11.58 6.65 27.22
C LYS A 96 10.52 6.82 26.12
N ARG A 97 10.30 8.07 25.70
CA ARG A 97 9.43 8.42 24.57
C ARG A 97 9.91 7.81 23.25
N PRO A 98 8.98 7.48 22.32
CA PRO A 98 9.33 6.96 21.01
C PRO A 98 10.13 7.98 20.20
N ILE A 99 11.23 7.53 19.59
CA ILE A 99 12.06 8.36 18.71
C ILE A 99 11.61 8.13 17.27
N THR A 100 10.99 9.15 16.68
CA THR A 100 10.52 9.14 15.28
C THR A 100 11.66 9.02 14.28
N ARG A 101 12.91 9.26 14.65
CA ARG A 101 14.08 9.16 13.74
C ARG A 101 14.47 7.73 13.35
N ASN A 102 13.78 6.71 13.88
CA ASN A 102 14.08 5.30 13.64
C ASN A 102 13.09 4.62 12.67
N LEU A 103 12.47 5.38 11.75
CA LEU A 103 11.48 4.89 10.77
C LEU A 103 12.00 3.71 9.92
N LEU A 104 13.30 3.64 9.67
CA LEU A 104 13.91 2.51 8.94
C LEU A 104 13.83 1.17 9.69
N ARG A 105 13.54 1.16 10.99
CA ARG A 105 13.29 -0.08 11.74
C ARG A 105 11.83 -0.53 11.70
N TRP A 106 10.95 0.30 11.17
CA TRP A 106 9.52 0.04 11.15
C TRP A 106 9.18 -0.81 9.94
N TYR A 107 8.43 -1.90 10.17
CA TYR A 107 7.99 -2.77 9.09
C TYR A 107 7.04 -2.03 8.14
N GLU A 108 6.28 -1.06 8.64
CA GLU A 108 5.38 -0.20 7.89
C GLU A 108 6.11 0.55 6.77
N THR A 109 7.34 1.02 7.03
CA THR A 109 8.17 1.71 6.03
C THR A 109 8.47 0.79 4.85
N TYR A 110 8.80 -0.47 5.11
CA TYR A 110 9.07 -1.45 4.06
C TYR A 110 7.81 -1.86 3.30
N MET A 111 6.65 -1.91 3.97
CA MET A 111 5.36 -2.13 3.30
C MET A 111 5.01 -1.00 2.34
N VAL A 112 5.17 0.26 2.78
CA VAL A 112 4.95 1.43 1.91
C VAL A 112 5.92 1.43 0.73
N LEU A 113 7.21 1.14 0.99
CA LEU A 113 8.20 1.04 -0.08
C LEU A 113 7.85 -0.07 -1.09
N PHE A 114 7.41 -1.23 -0.60
CA PHE A 114 6.97 -2.34 -1.45
C PHE A 114 5.80 -1.93 -2.35
N ILE A 115 4.77 -1.27 -1.79
CA ILE A 115 3.61 -0.78 -2.54
C ILE A 115 4.03 0.28 -3.58
N ALA A 116 4.94 1.19 -3.23
CA ALA A 116 5.43 2.21 -4.15
C ALA A 116 6.19 1.59 -5.33
N VAL A 117 7.12 0.67 -5.03
CA VAL A 117 7.90 -0.04 -6.04
C VAL A 117 7.02 -0.89 -6.94
N SER A 118 6.04 -1.61 -6.40
CA SER A 118 5.14 -2.45 -7.20
C SER A 118 4.31 -1.62 -8.18
N VAL A 119 3.78 -0.47 -7.79
CA VAL A 119 3.04 0.44 -8.69
C VAL A 119 3.95 0.98 -9.79
N ILE A 120 5.16 1.42 -9.44
CA ILE A 120 6.15 1.90 -10.44
C ILE A 120 6.44 0.81 -11.46
N VAL A 121 6.70 -0.42 -10.99
CA VAL A 121 6.97 -1.56 -11.87
C VAL A 121 5.77 -1.89 -12.76
N MET A 122 4.54 -1.86 -12.23
CA MET A 122 3.32 -2.08 -13.03
C MET A 122 3.20 -1.06 -14.18
N TRP A 123 3.42 0.23 -13.88
CA TRP A 123 3.38 1.29 -14.89
C TRP A 123 4.52 1.16 -15.92
N LEU A 124 5.74 0.82 -15.47
CA LEU A 124 6.87 0.58 -16.36
C LEU A 124 6.60 -0.59 -17.31
N ILE A 125 6.12 -1.72 -16.79
CA ILE A 125 5.76 -2.88 -17.60
C ILE A 125 4.66 -2.52 -18.61
N ALA A 126 3.61 -1.84 -18.16
CA ALA A 126 2.53 -1.47 -19.04
C ALA A 126 2.98 -0.52 -20.16
N SER A 127 3.72 0.52 -19.83
CA SER A 127 4.19 1.53 -20.78
C SER A 127 5.23 1.00 -21.78
N THR A 128 6.10 0.08 -21.36
CA THR A 128 7.18 -0.43 -22.21
C THR A 128 6.80 -1.69 -22.99
N LEU A 129 5.98 -2.57 -22.41
CA LEU A 129 5.71 -3.90 -23.00
C LEU A 129 4.28 -4.08 -23.49
N VAL A 130 3.28 -3.48 -22.84
CA VAL A 130 1.86 -3.74 -23.10
C VAL A 130 1.28 -2.72 -24.08
N LEU A 131 1.26 -1.44 -23.70
CA LEU A 131 0.64 -0.36 -24.47
C LEU A 131 1.21 -0.21 -25.89
N PRO A 132 2.54 -0.33 -26.13
CA PRO A 132 3.10 -0.22 -27.49
C PRO A 132 2.64 -1.35 -28.42
N LYS A 133 2.21 -2.50 -27.90
CA LYS A 133 1.75 -3.65 -28.68
C LYS A 133 0.24 -3.63 -28.97
N MET A 134 -0.47 -2.64 -28.44
CA MET A 134 -1.92 -2.45 -28.62
C MET A 134 -2.27 -1.43 -29.72
N THR A 135 -1.34 -1.18 -30.65
CA THR A 135 -1.58 -0.39 -31.86
C THR A 135 -2.29 -1.18 -32.94
#